data_AF-A0A7S2VMT7-F1
#
_entry.id   AF-A0A7S2VMT7-F1
#
_cell.length_a   1.000
_cell.length_b   1.000
_cell.length_c   1.000
_cell.angle_alpha   90.00
_cell.angle_beta   90.00
_cell.angle_gamma   90.00
#
_symmetry.space_group_name_H-M   'P 1'
#
loop_
_entity.id
_entity.type
_entity.pdbx_description
1 polymer ?
#
loop_
_entity_poly.entity_id
_entity_poly.type
_entity_poly.pdbx_seq_one_letter_code
_entity_poly.pdbx_strand_id
1 'polypeptide(L)'
;ALQWRALQAAMAPLAAAVEALPVAALRTDPGALLTVARFLPNFLSVPGGPLAAAGLNRPFAATLDDAGVSDGFTRRWLDLLCFCLSGLPADGTVTAEMAMMFGEFYKPGAVMDYPIGGARAIVDALVAGLERHGGELRLRQRVAEINV
;
A
#
# COMPACT_ATOMS: atom_id res chain seq x y z
N ALA A 1 -23.10 8.97 4.62
CA ALA A 1 -22.36 9.29 5.86
C ALA A 1 -22.14 8.07 6.76
N LEU A 2 -23.18 7.31 7.13
CA LEU A 2 -23.03 6.12 8.00
C LEU A 2 -22.19 4.99 7.37
N GLN A 3 -22.46 4.63 6.11
CA GLN A 3 -21.68 3.60 5.40
C GLN A 3 -20.19 3.96 5.29
N TRP A 4 -19.86 5.24 5.09
CA TRP A 4 -18.46 5.69 5.04
C TRP A 4 -17.75 5.53 6.39
N ARG A 5 -18.43 5.80 7.50
CA ARG A 5 -17.87 5.57 8.84
C ARG A 5 -17.70 4.08 9.13
N ALA A 6 -18.65 3.25 8.71
CA ALA A 6 -18.53 1.80 8.81
C ALA A 6 -17.32 1.28 8.01
N LEU A 7 -17.14 1.80 6.78
CA LEU A 7 -15.95 1.50 5.97
C LEU A 7 -14.66 1.93 6.68
N GLN A 8 -14.58 3.16 7.22
CA GLN A 8 -13.39 3.59 7.97
C GLN A 8 -13.11 2.69 9.17
N ALA A 9 -14.14 2.28 9.92
CA ALA A 9 -13.98 1.38 11.05
C ALA A 9 -13.50 -0.02 10.62
N ALA A 10 -13.97 -0.54 9.49
CA ALA A 10 -13.51 -1.80 8.91
C ALA A 10 -12.07 -1.70 8.38
N MET A 11 -11.68 -0.54 7.85
CA MET A 11 -10.34 -0.30 7.28
C MET A 11 -9.26 -0.07 8.33
N ALA A 12 -9.59 0.50 9.49
CA ALA A 12 -8.63 0.81 10.55
C ALA A 12 -7.76 -0.39 10.98
N PRO A 13 -8.31 -1.58 11.33
CA PRO A 13 -7.47 -2.73 11.68
C PRO A 13 -6.66 -3.27 10.49
N LEU A 14 -7.20 -3.17 9.27
CA LEU A 14 -6.49 -3.58 8.05
C LEU A 14 -5.29 -2.68 7.75
N ALA A 15 -5.45 -1.36 7.90
CA ALA A 15 -4.39 -0.38 7.74
C ALA A 15 -3.26 -0.61 8.75
N ALA A 16 -3.62 -0.83 10.03
CA ALA A 16 -2.64 -1.14 11.07
C ALA A 16 -1.89 -2.46 10.79
N ALA A 17 -2.57 -3.46 10.22
CA ALA A 17 -1.93 -4.73 9.84
C ALA A 17 -0.91 -4.57 8.70
N VAL A 18 -1.23 -3.75 7.68
CA VAL A 18 -0.31 -3.45 6.57
C VAL A 18 0.89 -2.63 7.05
N GLU A 19 0.70 -1.70 7.97
CA GLU A 19 1.80 -0.89 8.54
C GLU A 19 2.78 -1.75 9.37
N ALA A 20 2.27 -2.74 10.10
CA ALA A 20 3.10 -3.60 10.94
C ALA A 20 3.90 -4.66 10.17
N LEU A 21 3.43 -5.07 8.99
CA LEU A 21 4.09 -6.07 8.15
C LEU A 21 4.35 -5.50 6.76
N PRO A 22 5.54 -4.92 6.51
CA PRO A 22 5.89 -4.42 5.19
C PRO A 22 5.73 -5.52 4.15
N VAL A 23 5.09 -5.23 3.01
CA VAL A 23 4.95 -6.20 1.90
C VAL A 23 6.33 -6.70 1.43
N ALA A 24 7.37 -5.87 1.53
CA ALA A 24 8.75 -6.26 1.25
C ALA A 24 9.29 -7.38 2.18
N ALA A 25 8.69 -7.57 3.36
CA ALA A 25 9.02 -8.65 4.28
C ALA A 25 8.34 -9.98 3.91
N LEU A 26 7.23 -9.93 3.16
CA LEU A 26 6.49 -11.07 2.63
C LEU A 26 7.19 -11.62 1.37
N ARG A 27 8.40 -12.14 1.56
CA ARG A 27 9.14 -12.82 0.50
C ARG A 27 8.65 -14.27 0.38
N THR A 28 8.80 -14.89 -0.79
CA THR A 28 8.41 -16.30 -1.01
C THR A 28 9.58 -17.28 -0.91
N ASP A 29 10.78 -16.79 -0.56
CA ASP A 29 11.99 -17.60 -0.42
C ASP A 29 12.21 -18.07 1.03
N PRO A 30 13.08 -19.07 1.30
CA PRO A 30 13.35 -19.56 2.66
C PRO A 30 13.82 -18.47 3.65
N GLY A 31 14.39 -17.36 3.18
CA GLY A 31 14.75 -16.19 3.97
C GLY A 31 13.55 -15.35 4.44
N ALA A 32 12.34 -15.68 3.99
CA ALA A 32 11.10 -15.08 4.43
C ALA A 32 10.88 -15.26 5.93
N LEU A 33 11.18 -16.44 6.49
CA LEU A 33 11.03 -16.69 7.94
C LEU A 33 11.90 -15.72 8.76
N LEU A 34 13.16 -15.50 8.34
CA LEU A 34 14.08 -14.55 9.00
C LEU A 34 13.61 -13.09 8.84
N THR A 35 12.97 -12.79 7.71
CA THR A 35 12.51 -11.43 7.40
C THR A 35 11.17 -11.13 8.08
N VAL A 36 10.27 -12.09 8.20
CA VAL A 36 8.99 -11.96 8.91
C VAL A 36 9.19 -11.98 10.43
N ALA A 37 10.11 -12.82 10.94
CA ALA A 37 10.36 -12.95 12.37
C ALA A 37 10.72 -11.62 13.05
N ARG A 38 11.44 -10.72 12.36
CA ARG A 38 11.80 -9.40 12.90
C ARG A 38 10.59 -8.47 13.09
N PHE A 39 9.52 -8.71 12.34
CA PHE A 39 8.27 -7.92 12.39
C PHE A 39 7.19 -8.61 13.22
N LEU A 40 7.40 -9.86 13.66
CA LEU A 40 6.45 -10.63 14.44
C LEU A 40 6.00 -9.92 15.74
N PRO A 41 6.88 -9.27 16.53
CA PRO A 41 6.45 -8.53 17.72
C PRO A 41 5.52 -7.36 17.40
N ASN A 42 5.80 -6.62 16.32
CA ASN A 42 4.97 -5.51 15.85
C ASN A 42 3.65 -6.02 15.25
N PHE A 43 3.68 -7.16 14.59
CA PHE A 43 2.50 -7.77 13.98
C PHE A 43 1.53 -8.36 15.03
N LEU A 44 2.06 -8.90 16.13
CA LEU A 44 1.27 -9.39 17.26
C LEU A 44 0.66 -8.27 18.11
N SER A 45 1.20 -7.05 18.06
CA SER A 45 0.69 -5.89 18.80
C SER A 45 -0.38 -5.10 18.05
N VAL A 46 -0.69 -5.44 16.80
CA VAL A 46 -1.74 -4.80 16.01
C VAL A 46 -3.15 -5.22 16.47
N PRO A 47 -4.11 -4.27 16.58
CA PRO A 47 -5.52 -4.59 16.80
C PRO A 47 -6.07 -5.57 15.74
N GLY A 48 -6.54 -6.75 16.17
CA GLY A 48 -7.01 -7.81 15.27
C GLY A 48 -5.94 -8.82 14.84
N GLY A 49 -4.66 -8.56 15.14
CA GLY A 49 -3.55 -9.49 14.99
C GLY A 49 -3.43 -10.15 13.60
N PRO A 50 -2.88 -11.38 13.52
CA PRO A 50 -2.77 -12.13 12.27
C PRO A 50 -4.10 -12.38 11.54
N LEU A 51 -5.23 -12.32 12.24
CA LEU A 51 -6.55 -12.51 11.67
C LEU A 51 -6.97 -11.32 10.79
N ALA A 52 -6.57 -10.09 11.16
CA ALA A 52 -6.79 -8.92 10.30
C ALA A 52 -6.04 -9.06 8.97
N ALA A 53 -4.86 -9.68 8.97
CA ALA A 53 -4.08 -9.90 7.75
C ALA A 53 -4.70 -10.92 6.79
N ALA A 54 -5.52 -11.85 7.28
CA ALA A 54 -6.19 -12.84 6.44
C ALA A 54 -7.14 -12.19 5.41
N GLY A 55 -7.67 -11.01 5.72
CA GLY A 55 -8.54 -10.23 4.83
C GLY A 55 -7.82 -9.36 3.81
N LEU A 56 -6.47 -9.27 3.83
CA LEU A 56 -5.72 -8.32 3.01
C LEU A 56 -5.59 -8.75 1.55
N ASN A 57 -5.49 -10.05 1.27
CA ASN A 57 -5.25 -10.58 -0.08
C ASN A 57 -6.52 -10.74 -0.93
N ARG A 58 -7.71 -10.45 -0.36
CA ARG A 58 -8.98 -10.59 -1.08
C ARG A 58 -9.31 -9.33 -1.89
N PRO A 59 -10.22 -9.44 -2.88
CA PRO A 59 -10.76 -8.28 -3.58
C PRO A 59 -11.34 -7.24 -2.62
N PHE A 60 -11.07 -5.97 -2.87
CA PHE A 60 -11.57 -4.87 -2.04
C PHE A 60 -13.09 -4.80 -2.01
N ALA A 61 -13.77 -5.21 -3.09
CA ALA A 61 -15.23 -5.32 -3.13
C ALA A 61 -15.81 -6.15 -1.97
N ALA A 62 -15.14 -7.23 -1.56
CA ALA A 62 -15.58 -8.02 -0.42
C ALA A 62 -15.49 -7.24 0.90
N THR A 63 -14.50 -6.35 1.03
CA THR A 63 -14.39 -5.43 2.19
C THR A 63 -15.52 -4.40 2.18
N LEU A 64 -15.94 -3.94 1.01
CA LEU A 64 -17.10 -3.04 0.87
C LEU A 64 -18.40 -3.74 1.25
N ASP A 65 -18.56 -5.01 0.85
CA ASP A 65 -19.71 -5.84 1.20
C ASP A 65 -19.79 -6.05 2.73
N ASP A 66 -18.68 -6.45 3.37
CA ASP A 66 -18.62 -6.64 4.83
C ASP A 66 -18.92 -5.35 5.61
N ALA A 67 -18.46 -4.21 5.09
CA ALA A 67 -18.73 -2.89 5.68
C ALA A 67 -20.15 -2.36 5.39
N GLY A 68 -20.97 -3.11 4.65
CA GLY A 68 -22.34 -2.72 4.30
C GLY A 68 -22.41 -1.50 3.37
N VAL A 69 -21.37 -1.28 2.56
CA VAL A 69 -21.33 -0.18 1.58
C VAL A 69 -22.17 -0.58 0.37
N SER A 70 -23.42 -0.16 0.31
CA SER A 70 -24.34 -0.48 -0.79
C SER A 70 -24.69 0.71 -1.68
N ASP A 71 -24.39 1.92 -1.23
CA ASP A 71 -24.69 3.15 -1.98
C ASP A 71 -23.92 3.20 -3.31
N GLY A 72 -24.66 3.38 -4.40
CA GLY A 72 -24.10 3.31 -5.76
C GLY A 72 -23.11 4.43 -6.07
N PHE A 73 -23.28 5.62 -5.48
CA PHE A 73 -22.30 6.69 -5.64
C PHE A 73 -20.99 6.33 -4.94
N THR A 74 -21.07 5.89 -3.68
CA THR A 74 -19.92 5.49 -2.87
C THR A 74 -19.15 4.34 -3.54
N ARG A 75 -19.84 3.33 -4.08
CA ARG A 75 -19.19 2.22 -4.81
C ARG A 75 -18.45 2.70 -6.04
N ARG A 76 -19.09 3.49 -6.92
CA ARG A 76 -18.44 4.01 -8.13
C ARG A 76 -17.26 4.94 -7.82
N TRP A 77 -17.37 5.72 -6.74
CA TRP A 77 -16.25 6.53 -6.27
C TRP A 77 -15.07 5.65 -5.82
N LEU A 78 -15.34 4.57 -5.11
CA LEU A 78 -14.30 3.63 -4.69
C LEU A 78 -13.74 2.83 -5.86
N ASP A 79 -14.53 2.49 -6.88
CA ASP A 79 -14.02 1.89 -8.13
C ASP A 79 -13.07 2.84 -8.85
N LEU A 80 -13.40 4.14 -8.93
CA LEU A 80 -12.49 5.14 -9.49
C LEU A 80 -11.20 5.23 -8.67
N LEU A 81 -11.30 5.23 -7.34
CA LEU A 81 -10.14 5.28 -6.46
C LEU A 81 -9.24 4.05 -6.62
N CYS A 82 -9.83 2.85 -6.72
CA CYS A 82 -9.15 1.60 -7.04
C CYS A 82 -8.47 1.68 -8.41
N PHE A 83 -9.16 2.19 -9.44
CA PHE A 83 -8.59 2.35 -10.77
C PHE A 83 -7.38 3.28 -10.78
N CYS A 84 -7.44 4.41 -10.08
CA CYS A 84 -6.31 5.34 -9.94
C CYS A 84 -5.10 4.71 -9.23
N LEU A 85 -5.32 3.71 -8.37
CA LEU A 85 -4.28 3.05 -7.59
C LEU A 85 -3.61 1.89 -8.34
N SER A 86 -4.41 0.99 -8.90
CA SER A 86 -3.95 -0.30 -9.44
C SER A 86 -4.35 -0.54 -10.91
N GLY A 87 -5.18 0.33 -11.49
CA GLY A 87 -5.76 0.14 -12.82
C GLY A 87 -6.96 -0.81 -12.87
N LEU A 88 -7.46 -1.28 -11.72
CA LEU A 88 -8.58 -2.22 -11.61
C LEU A 88 -9.74 -1.65 -10.78
N PRO A 89 -10.99 -2.07 -11.03
CA PRO A 89 -12.12 -1.80 -10.14
C PRO A 89 -12.00 -2.55 -8.80
N ALA A 90 -12.90 -2.30 -7.85
CA ALA A 90 -12.79 -2.83 -6.49
C ALA A 90 -12.79 -4.37 -6.41
N ASP A 91 -13.38 -5.08 -7.36
CA ASP A 91 -13.37 -6.54 -7.47
C ASP A 91 -12.05 -7.12 -8.01
N GLY A 92 -11.20 -6.29 -8.60
CA GLY A 92 -9.84 -6.64 -9.05
C GLY A 92 -8.72 -6.11 -8.16
N THR A 93 -8.97 -5.06 -7.38
CA THR A 93 -7.97 -4.45 -6.48
C THR A 93 -7.84 -5.20 -5.17
N VAL A 94 -6.60 -5.47 -4.75
CA VAL A 94 -6.32 -6.19 -3.51
C VAL A 94 -6.58 -5.28 -2.30
N THR A 95 -7.27 -5.79 -1.29
CA THR A 95 -7.64 -5.03 -0.08
C THR A 95 -6.43 -4.40 0.60
N ALA A 96 -5.26 -5.04 0.57
CA ALA A 96 -4.02 -4.51 1.12
C ALA A 96 -3.63 -3.12 0.56
N GLU A 97 -3.81 -2.89 -0.73
CA GLU A 97 -3.45 -1.62 -1.36
C GLU A 97 -4.36 -0.49 -0.87
N MET A 98 -5.67 -0.77 -0.78
CA MET A 98 -6.65 0.17 -0.24
C MET A 98 -6.48 0.38 1.27
N ALA A 99 -6.08 -0.65 2.02
CA ALA A 99 -5.79 -0.55 3.45
C ALA A 99 -4.59 0.37 3.72
N MET A 100 -3.52 0.23 2.94
CA MET A 100 -2.39 1.15 2.96
C MET A 100 -2.84 2.59 2.67
N MET A 101 -3.57 2.80 1.56
CA MET A 101 -4.04 4.12 1.15
C MET A 101 -4.94 4.78 2.20
N PHE A 102 -5.92 4.05 2.76
CA PHE A 102 -6.75 4.55 3.85
C PHE A 102 -5.92 4.88 5.08
N GLY A 103 -4.93 4.05 5.42
CA GLY A 103 -3.98 4.34 6.50
C GLY A 103 -3.30 5.70 6.30
N GLU A 104 -2.74 5.96 5.12
CA GLU A 104 -2.06 7.23 4.82
C GLU A 104 -3.01 8.43 4.77
N PHE A 105 -4.19 8.29 4.16
CA PHE A 105 -5.14 9.40 3.97
C PHE A 105 -5.67 9.99 5.28
N TYR A 106 -5.79 9.18 6.33
CA TYR A 106 -6.36 9.60 7.60
C TYR A 106 -5.32 9.81 8.70
N LYS A 107 -4.02 9.78 8.38
CA LYS A 107 -2.96 10.13 9.34
C LYS A 107 -3.06 11.60 9.77
N PRO A 108 -2.75 11.93 11.04
CA PRO A 108 -2.69 13.32 11.49
C PRO A 108 -1.72 14.14 10.62
N GLY A 109 -2.19 15.26 10.07
CA GLY A 109 -1.38 16.12 9.21
C GLY A 109 -1.22 15.62 7.77
N ALA A 110 -1.91 14.55 7.36
CA ALA A 110 -1.92 14.10 5.98
C ALA A 110 -2.46 15.21 5.06
N VAL A 111 -1.67 15.55 4.05
CA VAL A 111 -2.02 16.51 3.00
C VAL A 111 -1.69 15.90 1.65
N MET A 112 -2.45 16.29 0.62
CA MET A 112 -2.10 15.97 -0.75
C MET A 112 -1.05 16.98 -1.22
N ASP A 113 0.20 16.53 -1.35
CA ASP A 113 1.30 17.34 -1.87
C ASP A 113 1.62 17.00 -3.31
N TYR A 114 2.10 18.01 -4.04
CA TYR A 114 2.59 17.87 -5.40
C TYR A 114 4.01 18.42 -5.49
N PRO A 115 4.96 17.68 -6.10
CA PRO A 115 6.34 18.14 -6.21
C PRO A 115 6.42 19.40 -7.06
N ILE A 116 7.05 20.44 -6.52
CA ILE A 116 7.36 21.66 -7.27
C ILE A 116 8.28 21.27 -8.43
N GLY A 117 7.87 21.54 -9.67
CA GLY A 117 8.58 21.09 -10.87
C GLY A 117 8.19 19.69 -11.38
N GLY A 118 7.20 19.06 -10.76
CA GLY A 118 6.67 17.75 -11.18
C GLY A 118 7.59 16.57 -10.83
N ALA A 119 7.25 15.39 -11.35
CA ALA A 119 7.99 14.16 -11.06
C ALA A 119 9.48 14.22 -11.45
N ARG A 120 9.82 15.04 -12.46
CA ARG A 120 11.21 15.27 -12.88
C ARG A 120 12.07 15.83 -11.74
N ALA A 121 11.55 16.76 -10.95
CA ALA A 121 12.31 17.36 -9.86
C ALA A 121 12.74 16.33 -8.80
N ILE A 122 11.91 15.31 -8.56
CA ILE A 122 12.24 14.20 -7.67
C ILE A 122 13.40 13.38 -8.27
N VAL A 123 13.31 13.05 -9.56
CA VAL A 123 14.36 12.30 -10.27
C VAL A 123 15.68 13.07 -10.25
N ASP A 124 15.66 14.36 -10.56
CA ASP A 124 16.86 15.20 -10.58
C ASP A 124 17.52 15.27 -9.19
N ALA A 125 16.73 15.38 -8.12
CA ALA A 125 17.24 15.36 -6.74
C ALA A 125 17.91 14.01 -6.38
N LEU A 126 17.34 12.88 -6.82
CA LEU A 126 17.92 11.55 -6.61
C LEU A 126 19.25 11.39 -7.37
N VAL A 127 19.31 11.84 -8.63
CA VAL A 127 20.55 11.80 -9.42
C VAL A 127 21.64 12.66 -8.77
N ALA A 128 21.30 13.87 -8.33
CA ALA A 128 22.24 14.74 -7.62
C ALA A 128 22.76 14.09 -6.33
N GLY A 129 21.90 13.39 -5.57
CA GLY A 129 22.29 12.65 -4.38
C GLY A 129 23.23 11.48 -4.69
N LEU A 130 22.93 10.71 -5.74
CA LEU A 130 23.75 9.60 -6.22
C LEU A 130 25.17 10.06 -6.58
N GLU A 131 25.30 11.09 -7.42
CA GLU A 131 26.59 11.60 -7.89
C GLU A 131 27.43 12.19 -6.75
N ARG A 132 26.81 12.86 -5.78
CA ARG A 132 27.50 13.38 -4.59
C ARG A 132 28.13 12.29 -3.72
N HIS A 133 27.59 11.08 -3.74
CA HIS A 133 28.13 9.93 -3.01
C HIS A 133 29.01 9.02 -3.90
N GLY A 134 29.47 9.53 -5.04
CA GLY A 134 30.37 8.81 -5.95
C GLY A 134 29.68 7.76 -6.84
N GLY A 135 28.34 7.74 -6.88
CA GLY A 135 27.58 6.89 -7.79
C GLY A 135 27.52 7.47 -9.22
N GLU A 136 27.13 6.64 -10.18
CA GLU A 136 27.04 7.01 -11.61
C GLU A 136 25.70 6.58 -12.19
N LEU A 137 25.04 7.49 -12.94
CA LEU A 137 23.83 7.16 -13.70
C LEU A 137 24.19 6.74 -15.14
N ARG A 138 23.89 5.49 -15.50
CA ARG A 138 24.13 4.96 -16.84
C ARG A 138 22.82 4.74 -17.60
N LEU A 139 22.50 5.67 -18.50
CA LEU A 139 21.30 5.59 -19.35
C LEU A 139 21.55 4.70 -20.57
N ARG A 140 20.47 4.11 -21.11
CA ARG A 140 20.49 3.25 -22.31
C ARG A 140 21.41 2.02 -22.18
N GLN A 141 21.71 1.58 -20.95
CA GLN A 141 22.45 0.35 -20.68
C GLN A 141 21.46 -0.74 -20.27
N ARG A 142 20.98 -1.53 -21.24
CA ARG A 142 20.08 -2.66 -20.96
C ARG A 142 20.88 -3.77 -20.27
N VAL A 143 20.42 -4.21 -19.09
CA VAL A 143 20.94 -5.42 -18.44
C VAL A 143 20.50 -6.63 -19.27
N ALA A 144 21.47 -7.38 -19.81
CA ALA A 144 21.21 -8.55 -20.65
C ALA A 144 21.14 -9.86 -19.86
N GLU A 145 21.96 -9.97 -18.82
CA GLU A 145 22.10 -11.15 -17.98
C GLU A 145 22.45 -10.74 -16.55
N ILE A 146 21.98 -11.52 -15.58
CA ILE A 146 22.40 -11.42 -14.16
C ILE A 146 23.14 -12.70 -13.84
N ASN A 147 24.44 -12.59 -13.55
CA ASN A 147 25.24 -13.72 -13.09
C ASN A 147 25.03 -13.88 -11.58
N VAL A 148 24.48 -15.03 -11.17
CA VAL A 148 24.22 -15.39 -9.77
C VAL A 148 25.26 -16.39 -9.29
#